data_AF-A0A7Y0N273-F1
#
_entry.id   AF-A0A7Y0N273-F1
#
_cell.length_a   1.000
_cell.length_b   1.000
_cell.length_c   1.000
_cell.angle_alpha   90.00
_cell.angle_beta   90.00
_cell.angle_gamma   90.00
#
_symmetry.space_group_name_H-M   'P 1'
#
loop_
_entity.id
_entity.type
_entity.pdbx_description
1 polymer ?
#
loop_
_entity_poly.entity_id
_entity_poly.type
_entity_poly.pdbx_seq_one_letter_code
_entity_poly.pdbx_strand_id
1 'polypeptide(L)'
;RTPFELPLLAELPEVKDVDPSIADKVVYLCCPLPSERSELFGTKKDGARYTMESQEAVDACYDSEDMANIVVGKLNFCLMYDHEDKSAYTSIPILKISEVNPDASVILDDSLIPTCIDIHASTVLSKFATEFASMLKHRAESIVQRLGVVDQQGVSSVSDFMLLQALNRYEPLF
;
A
#
# COMPACT_ATOMS: atom_id res chain seq x y z
N ARG A 1 13.82 7.84 -8.27
CA ARG A 1 12.86 7.04 -7.47
C ARG A 1 13.54 6.73 -6.14
N THR A 2 12.83 6.82 -5.02
CA THR A 2 13.40 6.65 -3.68
C THR A 2 12.74 5.45 -3.02
N PRO A 3 13.33 4.24 -3.12
CA PRO A 3 12.83 3.09 -2.37
C PRO A 3 13.03 3.33 -0.88
N PHE A 4 12.16 2.76 -0.06
CA PHE A 4 12.23 2.83 1.39
C PHE A 4 11.63 1.56 2.00
N GLU A 5 12.08 1.24 3.21
CA GLU A 5 11.55 0.15 4.01
C GLU A 5 11.63 0.56 5.48
N LEU A 6 10.53 0.44 6.22
CA LEU A 6 10.42 0.84 7.62
C LEU A 6 10.11 -0.40 8.47
N PRO A 7 10.78 -0.61 9.61
CA PRO A 7 11.85 0.21 10.21
C PRO A 7 13.27 -0.13 9.71
N LEU A 8 13.42 -0.96 8.68
CA LEU A 8 14.73 -1.54 8.31
C LEU A 8 15.74 -0.50 7.78
N LEU A 9 15.32 0.35 6.84
CA LEU A 9 16.20 1.31 6.17
C LEU A 9 16.03 2.75 6.69
N ALA A 10 14.92 3.04 7.36
CA ALA A 10 14.63 4.32 7.99
C ALA A 10 13.75 4.13 9.22
N GLU A 11 13.75 5.12 10.12
CA GLU A 11 12.92 5.08 11.32
C GLU A 11 11.44 5.26 11.00
N LEU A 12 10.58 4.71 11.85
CA LEU A 12 9.15 4.98 11.79
C LEU A 12 8.88 6.50 12.00
N PRO A 13 7.89 7.07 11.31
CA PRO A 13 7.49 8.44 11.55
C PRO A 13 6.96 8.62 12.97
N GLU A 14 7.06 9.84 13.49
CA GLU A 14 6.49 10.16 14.80
C GLU A 14 4.98 9.91 14.82
N VAL A 15 4.48 9.45 15.97
CA VAL A 15 3.06 9.25 16.19
C VAL A 15 2.36 10.61 16.05
N LYS A 16 1.32 10.66 15.21
CA LYS A 16 0.52 11.87 15.04
C LYS A 16 -0.68 11.80 15.97
N ASP A 17 -0.76 12.74 16.90
CA ASP A 17 -1.93 12.90 17.76
C ASP A 17 -3.15 13.29 16.91
N VAL A 18 -4.27 12.62 17.16
CA VAL A 18 -5.52 12.85 16.43
C VAL A 18 -6.48 13.65 17.31
N ASP A 19 -6.85 14.84 16.86
CA ASP A 19 -7.84 15.67 17.56
C ASP A 19 -9.25 15.05 17.40
N PRO A 20 -10.10 15.07 18.44
CA PRO A 20 -11.47 14.55 18.36
C PRO A 20 -12.36 15.21 17.29
N SER A 21 -12.01 16.41 16.81
CA SER A 21 -12.71 17.09 15.71
C SER A 21 -12.39 16.53 14.32
N ILE A 22 -11.40 15.64 14.20
CA ILE A 22 -11.01 15.02 12.94
C ILE A 22 -12.05 13.99 12.52
N ALA A 23 -12.67 14.21 11.36
CA ALA A 23 -13.55 13.28 10.69
C ALA A 23 -13.36 13.37 9.18
N ASP A 24 -13.50 12.23 8.50
CA ASP A 24 -13.36 12.09 7.04
C ASP A 24 -12.04 12.65 6.49
N LYS A 25 -10.91 12.23 7.08
CA LYS A 25 -9.57 12.75 6.76
C LYS A 25 -8.60 11.68 6.26
N VAL A 26 -7.95 11.95 5.14
CA VAL A 26 -6.88 11.07 4.61
C VAL A 26 -5.55 11.41 5.28
N VAL A 27 -4.83 10.38 5.70
CA VAL A 27 -3.47 10.49 6.25
C VAL A 27 -2.46 10.02 5.22
N TYR A 28 -1.39 10.80 5.09
CA TYR A 28 -0.32 10.62 4.14
C TYR A 28 1.00 10.33 4.87
N LEU A 29 1.74 9.37 4.35
CA LEU A 29 3.16 9.22 4.63
C LEU A 29 3.92 10.21 3.73
N CYS A 30 4.65 11.13 4.36
CA CYS A 30 5.34 12.22 3.67
C CYS A 30 6.85 12.11 3.86
N CYS A 31 7.61 12.41 2.81
CA CYS A 31 9.06 12.52 2.81
C CYS A 31 9.47 13.83 2.12
N PRO A 32 10.35 14.65 2.72
CA PRO A 32 10.77 15.92 2.13
C PRO A 32 11.33 15.77 0.71
N LEU A 33 11.00 16.73 -0.15
CA LEU A 33 11.53 16.78 -1.51
C LEU A 33 13.06 16.91 -1.50
N PRO A 34 13.76 16.33 -2.48
CA PRO A 34 15.18 16.55 -2.61
C PRO A 34 15.37 18.00 -3.08
N SER A 35 16.08 18.81 -2.28
CA SER A 35 16.29 20.23 -2.58
C SER A 35 17.78 20.50 -2.72
N GLU A 36 18.16 21.26 -3.74
CA GLU A 36 19.52 21.83 -3.86
C GLU A 36 19.70 23.07 -2.96
N ARG A 37 18.59 23.65 -2.45
CA ARG A 37 18.60 24.90 -1.68
C ARG A 37 18.36 24.71 -0.18
N SER A 38 17.82 23.56 0.22
CA SER A 38 17.56 23.20 1.62
C SER A 38 18.60 22.20 2.10
N GLU A 39 18.83 22.15 3.41
CA GLU A 39 19.73 21.16 4.00
C GLU A 39 19.22 19.74 3.70
N LEU A 40 20.01 19.00 2.91
CA LEU A 40 19.74 17.59 2.58
C LEU A 40 19.84 16.72 3.83
N PHE A 41 20.72 17.09 4.76
CA PHE A 41 20.92 16.44 6.04
C PHE A 41 20.68 17.43 7.16
N GLY A 42 19.94 17.02 8.19
CA GLY A 42 19.64 17.87 9.34
C GLY A 42 18.94 17.07 10.42
N THR A 43 18.28 17.76 11.34
CA THR A 43 17.43 17.11 12.33
C THR A 43 16.02 16.89 11.78
N LYS A 44 15.23 16.00 12.42
CA LYS A 44 13.85 15.73 11.98
C LYS A 44 12.97 16.98 11.87
N LYS A 45 13.25 17.98 12.72
CA LYS A 45 12.47 19.22 12.84
C LYS A 45 12.76 20.24 11.73
N ASP A 46 13.89 20.10 11.05
CA ASP A 46 14.35 21.10 10.08
C ASP A 46 13.76 20.88 8.68
N GLY A 47 12.87 19.90 8.52
CA GLY A 47 12.36 19.50 7.20
C GLY A 47 13.43 18.87 6.31
N ALA A 48 14.58 18.51 6.89
CA ALA A 48 15.67 17.85 6.18
C ALA A 48 15.21 16.47 5.71
N ARG A 49 15.62 16.11 4.49
CA ARG A 49 15.26 14.84 3.85
C ARG A 49 15.93 13.64 4.51
N TYR A 50 17.16 13.83 4.99
CA TYR A 50 17.93 12.80 5.68
C TYR A 50 18.30 13.22 7.10
N THR A 51 18.27 12.28 8.02
CA THR A 51 18.90 12.38 9.34
C THR A 51 20.18 11.56 9.34
N MET A 52 21.23 12.06 9.98
CA MET A 52 22.49 11.33 10.13
C MET A 52 22.46 10.46 11.39
N GLU A 53 22.84 9.20 11.24
CA GLU A 53 22.95 8.26 12.37
C GLU A 53 24.29 7.52 12.31
N SER A 54 24.93 7.37 13.47
CA SER A 54 26.17 6.61 13.61
C SER A 54 25.82 5.13 13.78
N GLN A 55 26.44 4.26 12.99
CA GLN A 55 26.24 2.82 13.03
C GLN A 55 27.61 2.12 12.99
N GLU A 56 27.76 1.06 13.79
CA GLU A 56 28.91 0.16 13.66
C GLU A 56 28.64 -0.85 12.54
N ALA A 57 29.61 -0.98 11.64
CA ALA A 57 29.56 -1.89 10.51
C ALA A 57 30.80 -2.78 10.49
N VAL A 58 30.60 -4.04 10.13
CA VAL A 58 31.68 -5.02 9.92
C VAL A 58 32.01 -5.07 8.43
N ASP A 59 33.27 -5.31 8.10
CA ASP A 59 33.70 -5.53 6.72
C ASP A 59 33.09 -6.84 6.17
N ALA A 60 32.47 -6.78 5.01
CA ALA A 60 31.88 -7.93 4.34
C ALA A 60 32.84 -8.64 3.36
N CYS A 61 34.02 -8.07 3.10
CA CYS A 61 35.01 -8.59 2.15
C CYS A 61 36.04 -9.52 2.79
N TYR A 62 36.33 -9.33 4.08
CA TYR A 62 37.29 -10.13 4.83
C TYR A 62 36.63 -10.70 6.08
N ASP A 63 37.08 -11.87 6.52
CA ASP A 63 36.64 -12.51 7.77
C ASP A 63 37.29 -11.78 8.97
N SER A 64 36.99 -10.49 9.08
CA SER A 64 37.48 -9.56 10.09
C SER A 64 36.37 -9.29 11.10
N GLU A 65 36.69 -9.35 12.38
CA GLU A 65 35.78 -8.96 13.47
C GLU A 65 35.87 -7.45 13.78
N ASP A 66 36.70 -6.71 13.04
CA ASP A 66 36.88 -5.28 13.26
C ASP A 66 35.62 -4.51 12.87
N MET A 67 35.05 -3.78 13.84
CA MET A 67 33.93 -2.87 13.63
C MET A 67 34.43 -1.46 13.32
N ALA A 68 33.90 -0.89 12.23
CA ALA A 68 34.11 0.50 11.87
C ALA A 68 32.84 1.31 12.18
N ASN A 69 33.01 2.45 12.84
CA ASN A 69 31.91 3.39 13.02
C ASN A 69 31.73 4.24 11.75
N ILE A 70 30.57 4.12 11.13
CA ILE A 70 30.18 4.86 9.92
C ILE A 70 28.97 5.75 10.21
N VAL A 71 28.81 6.81 9.42
CA VAL A 71 27.62 7.65 9.46
C VAL A 71 26.75 7.34 8.24
N VAL A 72 25.50 6.97 8.49
CA VAL A 72 24.50 6.67 7.47
C VAL A 72 23.40 7.73 7.45
N GLY A 73 22.89 8.04 6.27
CA GLY A 73 21.73 8.93 6.10
C GLY A 73 20.44 8.12 6.04
N LYS A 74 19.53 8.33 6.99
CA LYS A 74 18.19 7.71 6.98
C LYS A 74 17.16 8.72 6.47
N LEU A 75 16.21 8.26 5.66
CA LEU A 75 15.11 9.11 5.19
C LEU A 75 14.25 9.57 6.36
N ASN A 76 13.88 10.84 6.35
CA ASN A 76 12.99 11.42 7.34
C ASN A 76 11.53 11.35 6.85
N PHE A 77 10.71 10.57 7.54
CA PHE A 77 9.28 10.43 7.25
C PHE A 77 8.44 11.11 8.32
N CYS A 78 7.33 11.72 7.90
CA CYS A 78 6.32 12.27 8.79
C CYS A 78 4.91 11.93 8.31
N LEU A 79 3.92 12.04 9.21
CA LEU A 79 2.52 11.85 8.89
C LEU A 79 1.83 13.20 8.75
N MET A 80 1.06 13.37 7.67
CA MET A 80 0.29 14.59 7.40
C MET A 80 -1.13 14.28 6.96
N TYR A 81 -2.09 15.12 7.33
CA TYR A 81 -3.47 15.10 6.86
C TYR A 81 -3.59 15.73 5.46
N ASP A 82 -4.74 15.50 4.82
CA ASP A 82 -5.08 16.09 3.51
C ASP A 82 -5.01 17.62 3.47
N HIS A 83 -5.39 18.31 4.54
CA HIS A 83 -5.49 19.77 4.61
C HIS A 83 -4.17 20.46 5.00
N GLU A 84 -3.19 19.71 5.50
CA GLU A 84 -1.87 20.26 5.82
C GLU A 84 -1.09 20.54 4.52
N ASP A 85 -0.27 21.59 4.54
CA ASP A 85 0.55 21.97 3.37
C ASP A 85 1.64 20.93 3.11
N LYS A 86 1.52 20.22 1.97
CA LYS A 86 2.44 19.18 1.53
C LYS A 86 3.34 19.63 0.38
N SER A 87 3.39 20.93 0.06
CA SER A 87 4.10 21.45 -1.13
C SER A 87 5.61 21.14 -1.12
N ALA A 88 6.21 20.97 0.06
CA ALA A 88 7.62 20.62 0.23
C ALA A 88 7.88 19.10 0.30
N TYR A 89 6.86 18.26 0.11
CA TYR A 89 6.93 16.82 0.37
C TYR A 89 6.51 16.00 -0.85
N THR A 90 7.13 14.82 -1.00
CA THR A 90 6.47 13.69 -1.67
C THR A 90 5.58 12.98 -0.67
N SER A 91 4.34 12.68 -1.06
CA SER A 91 3.34 12.10 -0.15
C SER A 91 2.63 10.89 -0.77
N ILE A 92 2.38 9.87 0.04
CA ILE A 92 1.64 8.66 -0.33
C ILE A 92 0.46 8.50 0.63
N PRO A 93 -0.80 8.41 0.16
CA PRO A 93 -1.94 8.12 1.04
C PRO A 93 -1.82 6.70 1.59
N ILE A 94 -1.93 6.56 2.92
CA ILE A 94 -1.75 5.27 3.61
C ILE A 94 -3.01 4.79 4.34
N LEU A 95 -3.85 5.70 4.83
CA LEU A 95 -5.09 5.38 5.53
C LEU A 95 -6.04 6.58 5.52
N LYS A 96 -7.29 6.35 5.90
CA LYS A 96 -8.30 7.38 6.06
C LYS A 96 -9.01 7.19 7.39
N ILE A 97 -9.18 8.28 8.12
CA ILE A 97 -9.94 8.35 9.36
C ILE A 97 -11.38 8.67 8.99
N SER A 98 -12.30 7.79 9.39
CA SER A 98 -13.74 8.02 9.24
C SER A 98 -14.22 9.01 10.31
N GLU A 99 -13.99 8.67 11.58
CA GLU A 99 -14.36 9.50 12.73
C GLU A 99 -13.49 9.16 13.94
N VAL A 100 -13.54 10.03 14.95
CA VAL A 100 -12.93 9.82 16.26
C VAL A 100 -14.05 9.77 17.30
N ASN A 101 -14.12 8.67 18.05
CA ASN A 101 -15.12 8.48 19.08
C ASN A 101 -14.87 9.39 20.30
N PRO A 102 -15.89 9.63 21.14
CA PRO A 102 -15.73 10.40 22.39
C PRO A 102 -14.73 9.81 23.40
N ASP A 103 -14.42 8.51 23.29
CA ASP A 103 -13.40 7.82 24.09
C ASP A 103 -11.98 7.92 23.49
N ALA A 104 -11.81 8.77 22.46
CA ALA A 104 -10.60 8.96 21.66
C ALA A 104 -10.17 7.75 20.81
N SER A 105 -11.02 6.73 20.64
CA SER A 105 -10.76 5.67 19.66
C SER A 105 -10.94 6.18 18.23
N VAL A 106 -9.99 5.86 17.35
CA VAL A 106 -9.98 6.28 15.95
C VAL A 106 -10.61 5.19 15.09
N ILE A 107 -11.66 5.52 14.36
CA ILE A 107 -12.29 4.63 13.39
C ILE A 107 -11.67 4.89 12.02
N LEU A 108 -11.11 3.84 11.42
CA LEU A 108 -10.53 3.90 10.09
C LEU A 108 -11.56 3.53 9.02
N ASP A 109 -11.45 4.16 7.85
CA ASP A 109 -12.23 3.82 6.67
C ASP A 109 -11.54 2.69 5.90
N ASP A 110 -12.01 1.46 6.13
CA ASP A 110 -11.52 0.23 5.49
C ASP A 110 -11.81 0.18 3.97
N SER A 111 -12.60 1.11 3.43
CA SER A 111 -12.88 1.19 1.99
C SER A 111 -11.77 1.90 1.20
N LEU A 112 -10.85 2.59 1.88
CA LEU A 112 -9.72 3.25 1.22
C LEU A 112 -8.81 2.20 0.58
N ILE A 113 -8.52 2.39 -0.71
CA ILE A 113 -7.46 1.67 -1.41
C ILE A 113 -6.19 2.53 -1.34
N PRO A 114 -5.17 2.14 -0.55
CA PRO A 114 -3.92 2.89 -0.48
C PRO A 114 -3.14 2.79 -1.80
N THR A 115 -2.01 3.48 -1.87
CA THR A 115 -1.10 3.29 -3.03
C THR A 115 -0.47 1.91 -2.96
N CYS A 116 -0.91 1.01 -3.83
CA CYS A 116 -0.48 -0.39 -3.84
C CYS A 116 0.59 -0.66 -4.89
N ILE A 117 1.72 -1.23 -4.46
CA ILE A 117 2.68 -1.90 -5.35
C ILE A 117 2.31 -3.39 -5.49
N ASP A 118 1.72 -3.95 -4.42
CA ASP A 118 1.21 -5.31 -4.31
C ASP A 118 -0.28 -5.26 -3.94
N ILE A 119 -1.11 -6.13 -4.53
CA ILE A 119 -2.55 -6.21 -4.27
C ILE A 119 -2.85 -6.53 -2.80
N HIS A 120 -1.98 -7.26 -2.12
CA HIS A 120 -2.11 -7.63 -0.72
C HIS A 120 -1.97 -6.43 0.23
N ALA A 121 -1.46 -5.30 -0.25
CA ALA A 121 -1.44 -4.06 0.51
C ALA A 121 -2.84 -3.45 0.73
N SER A 122 -3.84 -3.89 -0.05
CA SER A 122 -5.24 -3.47 0.13
C SER A 122 -6.14 -4.69 0.36
N THR A 123 -6.78 -4.73 1.52
CA THR A 123 -7.79 -5.76 1.82
C THR A 123 -8.96 -5.69 0.85
N VAL A 124 -9.35 -4.49 0.39
CA VAL A 124 -10.38 -4.27 -0.63
C VAL A 124 -10.01 -4.94 -1.94
N LEU A 125 -8.80 -4.67 -2.45
CA LEU A 125 -8.36 -5.24 -3.72
C LEU A 125 -8.18 -6.76 -3.62
N SER A 126 -7.59 -7.25 -2.53
CA SER A 126 -7.40 -8.69 -2.32
C SER A 126 -8.74 -9.42 -2.23
N LYS A 127 -9.72 -8.89 -1.48
CA LYS A 127 -11.08 -9.45 -1.40
C LYS A 127 -11.76 -9.43 -2.75
N PHE A 128 -11.69 -8.31 -3.47
CA PHE A 128 -12.28 -8.18 -4.80
C PHE A 128 -11.74 -9.24 -5.77
N ALA A 129 -10.41 -9.47 -5.79
CA ALA A 129 -9.81 -10.49 -6.63
C ALA A 129 -10.33 -11.91 -6.29
N THR A 130 -10.41 -12.26 -5.00
CA THR A 130 -10.93 -13.55 -4.54
C THR A 130 -12.43 -13.72 -4.86
N GLU A 131 -13.24 -12.69 -4.63
CA GLU A 131 -14.68 -12.69 -4.93
C GLU A 131 -14.91 -12.81 -6.44
N PHE A 132 -14.14 -12.07 -7.25
CA PHE A 132 -14.22 -12.13 -8.70
C PHE A 132 -13.87 -13.52 -9.23
N ALA A 133 -12.79 -14.14 -8.73
CA ALA A 133 -12.43 -15.52 -9.09
C ALA A 133 -13.54 -16.52 -8.75
N SER A 134 -14.13 -16.39 -7.55
CA SER A 134 -15.26 -17.21 -7.11
C SER A 134 -16.49 -17.03 -8.01
N MET A 135 -16.78 -15.79 -8.43
CA MET A 135 -17.86 -15.50 -9.38
C MET A 135 -17.61 -16.13 -10.76
N LEU A 136 -16.38 -16.08 -11.28
CA LEU A 136 -16.03 -16.72 -12.55
C LEU A 136 -16.29 -18.22 -12.49
N LYS A 137 -15.86 -18.87 -11.40
CA LYS A 137 -16.07 -20.30 -11.17
C LYS A 137 -17.55 -20.66 -11.11
N HIS A 138 -18.34 -19.96 -10.29
CA HIS A 138 -19.78 -20.20 -10.19
C HIS A 138 -20.50 -19.96 -11.52
N ARG A 139 -20.08 -18.95 -12.29
CA ARG A 139 -20.65 -18.69 -13.61
C ARG A 139 -20.34 -19.81 -14.59
N ALA A 140 -19.12 -20.34 -14.58
CA ALA A 140 -18.73 -21.48 -15.41
C ALA A 140 -19.55 -22.74 -15.05
N GLU A 141 -19.66 -23.07 -13.77
CA GLU A 141 -20.46 -24.20 -13.27
C GLU A 141 -21.94 -24.09 -13.71
N SER A 142 -22.52 -22.90 -13.60
CA SER A 142 -23.90 -22.63 -14.04
C SER A 142 -24.10 -22.84 -15.55
N ILE A 143 -23.11 -22.46 -16.38
CA ILE A 143 -23.16 -22.67 -17.83
C ILE A 143 -23.02 -24.15 -18.17
N VAL A 144 -22.10 -24.87 -17.51
CA VAL A 144 -21.90 -26.31 -17.70
C VAL A 144 -23.18 -27.08 -17.40
N GLN A 145 -23.87 -26.76 -16.31
CA GLN A 145 -25.15 -27.38 -15.95
C GLN A 145 -26.23 -27.19 -17.03
N ARG A 146 -26.28 -26.02 -17.68
CA ARG A 146 -27.25 -25.73 -18.75
C ARG A 146 -26.89 -26.44 -20.06
N LEU A 147 -25.62 -26.43 -20.45
CA LEU A 147 -25.15 -27.11 -21.67
C LEU A 147 -25.27 -28.64 -21.59
N GLY A 148 -25.25 -29.22 -20.39
CA GLY A 148 -25.45 -30.66 -20.18
C GLY A 148 -26.88 -31.16 -20.47
N VAL A 149 -27.86 -30.25 -20.67
CA VAL A 149 -29.24 -30.61 -21.01
C VAL A 149 -29.39 -30.77 -22.52
N VAL A 150 -29.61 -32.01 -22.96
CA VAL A 150 -29.60 -32.45 -24.38
C VAL A 150 -30.64 -31.74 -25.26
N ASP A 151 -31.65 -31.10 -24.68
CA ASP A 151 -32.83 -30.56 -25.38
C ASP A 151 -32.69 -29.09 -25.84
N GLN A 152 -31.53 -28.44 -25.62
CA GLN A 152 -31.29 -27.02 -25.98
C GLN A 152 -30.31 -26.85 -27.15
N GLN A 153 -30.70 -27.29 -28.35
CA GLN A 153 -29.93 -27.07 -29.57
C GLN A 153 -30.36 -25.77 -30.28
N GLY A 154 -29.79 -24.62 -29.87
CA GLY A 154 -30.06 -23.31 -30.47
C GLY A 154 -28.88 -22.33 -30.35
N VAL A 155 -28.97 -21.14 -30.97
CA VAL A 155 -27.89 -20.11 -31.01
C VAL A 155 -27.40 -19.69 -29.61
N SER A 156 -28.25 -19.77 -28.59
CA SER A 156 -27.87 -19.51 -27.18
C SER A 156 -26.78 -20.46 -26.66
N SER A 157 -26.70 -21.69 -27.20
CA SER A 157 -25.66 -22.66 -26.82
C SER A 157 -24.27 -22.23 -27.30
N VAL A 158 -24.19 -21.54 -28.45
CA VAL A 158 -22.93 -21.06 -29.02
C VAL A 158 -22.36 -19.92 -28.18
N SER A 159 -23.19 -18.96 -27.77
CA SER A 159 -22.77 -17.87 -26.87
C SER A 159 -22.34 -18.38 -25.50
N ASP A 160 -23.06 -19.36 -24.95
CA ASP A 160 -22.71 -19.98 -23.68
C ASP A 160 -21.40 -20.76 -23.76
N PHE A 161 -21.18 -21.48 -24.85
CA PHE A 161 -19.93 -22.19 -25.09
C PHE A 161 -18.74 -21.23 -25.25
N MET A 162 -18.91 -20.12 -25.99
CA MET A 162 -17.88 -19.08 -26.10
C MET A 162 -17.57 -18.43 -24.75
N LEU A 163 -18.59 -18.14 -23.95
CA LEU A 163 -18.40 -17.60 -22.60
C LEU A 163 -17.69 -18.62 -21.69
N LEU A 164 -18.08 -19.89 -21.73
CA LEU A 164 -17.42 -20.94 -20.95
C LEU A 164 -15.95 -21.11 -21.35
N GLN A 165 -15.62 -21.03 -22.64
CA GLN A 165 -14.22 -21.03 -23.08
C GLN A 165 -13.42 -19.85 -22.53
N ALA A 166 -14.02 -18.66 -22.50
CA ALA A 166 -13.38 -17.49 -21.91
C ALA A 166 -13.19 -17.70 -20.39
N LEU A 167 -14.22 -18.13 -19.67
CA LEU A 167 -14.15 -18.36 -18.23
C LEU A 167 -13.08 -19.41 -17.87
N ASN A 168 -13.07 -20.56 -18.54
CA ASN A 168 -12.07 -21.62 -18.30
C ASN A 168 -10.64 -21.20 -18.66
N ARG A 169 -10.46 -20.17 -19.49
CA ARG A 169 -9.14 -19.61 -19.82
C ARG A 169 -8.63 -18.66 -18.73
N TYR A 170 -9.51 -17.84 -18.18
CA TYR A 170 -9.12 -16.75 -17.26
C TYR A 170 -9.20 -17.14 -15.79
N GLU A 171 -10.12 -18.03 -15.39
CA GLU A 171 -10.26 -18.47 -13.99
C GLU A 171 -8.95 -19.02 -13.38
N PRO A 172 -8.14 -19.84 -14.10
CA PRO A 172 -6.88 -20.35 -13.55
C PRO A 172 -5.75 -19.33 -13.41
N LEU A 173 -5.95 -18.09 -13.88
CA LEU A 173 -4.96 -17.01 -13.75
C LEU A 173 -5.12 -16.21 -12.45
N PHE A 174 -6.21 -16.45 -11.71
CA PHE A 174 -6.47 -15.89 -10.38
C PHE A 174 -6.00 -16.86 -9.30
#